data_AF-A0A1F7NW73-F1
#
_entry.id   AF-A0A1F7NW73-F1
#
_cell.length_a   1.000
_cell.length_b   1.000
_cell.length_c   1.000
_cell.angle_alpha   90.00
_cell.angle_beta   90.00
_cell.angle_gamma   90.00
#
_symmetry.space_group_name_H-M   'P 1'
#
loop_
_entity.id
_entity.type
_entity.pdbx_description
1 polymer ?
#
loop_
_entity_poly.entity_id
_entity_poly.type
_entity_poly.pdbx_seq_one_letter_code
_entity_poly.pdbx_strand_id
1 'polypeptide(L)'
;MQLILSSAGSYPRIGDAPDLQRHRRAYAQLERGEISAGEFTTIENQVVTGVIREQIEAGMEVVTDGLIRWYDPYSHFCRGLEGATINGLLRLFDTNVYFRQPVVTGPIRRKASVILPEYEFARSVSPRPVKPVLTGPYTLARGSILEGGYRSAHELALAYALVLAVEVRELSRAGAQLIQIDEPAIVRHPEDLNVLEAALAVVGRERGAARLLLHLSFGDVAPLYRDLQALPVEALGLDFTYSPKLPALI
;
A
#
# COMPACT_ATOMS: atom_id res chain seq x y z
N MET A 1 12.07 -23.94 -1.53
CA MET A 1 11.89 -22.58 -2.07
C MET A 1 10.52 -22.53 -2.72
N GLN A 2 9.55 -21.83 -2.15
CA GLN A 2 8.23 -21.64 -2.77
C GLN A 2 8.34 -20.43 -3.69
N LEU A 3 8.20 -20.65 -5.00
CA LEU A 3 8.18 -19.58 -5.99
C LEU A 3 6.75 -19.00 -6.03
N ILE A 4 6.64 -17.68 -6.08
CA ILE A 4 5.41 -16.99 -6.46
C ILE A 4 5.62 -16.57 -7.90
N LEU A 5 4.95 -17.23 -8.83
CA LEU A 5 5.16 -17.09 -10.26
C LEU A 5 4.47 -15.83 -10.81
N SER A 6 3.38 -15.38 -10.17
CA SER A 6 2.60 -14.23 -10.63
C SER A 6 1.80 -13.57 -9.51
N SER A 7 1.80 -12.23 -9.51
CA SER A 7 1.03 -11.38 -8.60
C SER A 7 0.93 -9.96 -9.18
N ALA A 8 -0.08 -9.19 -8.77
CA ALA A 8 -0.20 -7.77 -9.08
C ALA A 8 0.03 -6.88 -7.85
N GLY A 9 0.48 -5.64 -8.08
CA GLY A 9 0.59 -4.62 -7.02
C GLY A 9 -0.70 -3.84 -6.79
N SER A 10 -1.41 -3.49 -7.87
CA SER A 10 -2.67 -2.76 -7.85
C SER A 10 -3.52 -3.08 -9.08
N TYR A 11 -4.78 -2.64 -9.10
CA TYR A 11 -5.70 -2.85 -10.22
C TYR A 11 -6.36 -1.54 -10.66
N PRO A 12 -6.59 -1.31 -11.97
CA PRO A 12 -7.33 -0.15 -12.44
C PRO A 12 -8.75 -0.10 -11.86
N ARG A 13 -9.12 1.04 -11.27
CA ARG A 13 -10.47 1.27 -10.70
C ARG A 13 -11.50 1.73 -11.74
N ILE A 14 -11.02 2.20 -12.88
CA ILE A 14 -11.84 2.85 -13.92
C ILE A 14 -11.37 2.30 -15.27
N GLY A 15 -12.26 1.64 -15.99
CA GLY A 15 -12.08 1.29 -17.39
C GLY A 15 -13.01 2.06 -18.32
N ASP A 16 -12.93 1.76 -19.61
CA ASP A 16 -13.66 2.50 -20.65
C ASP A 16 -15.16 2.16 -20.68
N ALA A 17 -15.50 0.91 -20.34
CA ALA A 17 -16.88 0.43 -20.37
C ALA A 17 -17.70 0.86 -19.13
N PRO A 18 -19.03 1.04 -19.24
CA PRO A 18 -19.87 1.51 -18.13
C PRO A 18 -19.79 0.68 -16.85
N ASP A 19 -19.65 -0.63 -16.98
CA ASP A 19 -19.47 -1.59 -15.90
C ASP A 19 -18.12 -1.44 -15.20
N LEU A 20 -17.06 -1.13 -15.95
CA LEU A 20 -15.72 -0.84 -15.42
C LEU A 20 -15.62 0.55 -14.75
N GLN A 21 -16.67 1.36 -14.81
CA GLN A 21 -16.77 2.65 -14.12
C GLN A 21 -17.66 2.59 -12.86
N ARG A 22 -18.12 1.40 -12.49
CA ARG A 22 -19.13 1.21 -11.44
C ARG A 22 -18.72 1.78 -10.10
N HIS A 23 -17.45 1.58 -9.68
CA HIS A 23 -16.92 2.12 -8.43
C HIS A 23 -16.97 3.66 -8.41
N ARG A 24 -16.44 4.30 -9.46
CA ARG A 24 -16.46 5.76 -9.63
C ARG A 24 -17.88 6.33 -9.60
N ARG A 25 -18.82 5.68 -10.29
CA ARG A 25 -20.23 6.13 -10.32
C ARG A 25 -20.88 6.03 -8.95
N ALA A 26 -20.70 4.91 -8.28
CA ALA A 26 -21.20 4.72 -6.91
C ALA A 26 -20.62 5.75 -5.95
N TYR A 27 -19.33 6.07 -6.07
CA TYR A 27 -18.70 7.11 -5.27
C TYR A 27 -19.38 8.47 -5.48
N ALA A 28 -19.59 8.86 -6.74
CA ALA A 28 -20.27 10.12 -7.07
C ALA A 28 -21.74 10.14 -6.59
N GLN A 29 -22.43 8.99 -6.61
CA GLN A 29 -23.80 8.86 -6.07
C GLN A 29 -23.81 9.01 -4.55
N LEU A 30 -22.83 8.43 -3.84
CA LEU A 30 -22.68 8.58 -2.40
C LEU A 30 -22.46 10.05 -2.02
N GLU A 31 -21.58 10.77 -2.72
CA GLU A 31 -21.33 12.20 -2.48
C GLU A 31 -22.59 13.06 -2.69
N ARG A 32 -23.47 12.68 -3.62
CA ARG A 32 -24.76 13.35 -3.86
C ARG A 32 -25.87 12.88 -2.91
N GLY A 33 -25.62 11.91 -2.04
CA GLY A 33 -26.62 11.34 -1.13
C GLY A 33 -27.67 10.48 -1.85
N GLU A 34 -27.40 10.01 -3.06
CA GLU A 34 -28.31 9.19 -3.86
C GLU A 34 -28.31 7.71 -3.43
N ILE A 35 -27.22 7.27 -2.80
CA ILE A 35 -27.11 5.93 -2.20
C ILE A 35 -26.57 6.06 -0.78
N SER A 36 -26.92 5.10 0.08
CA SER A 36 -26.40 4.98 1.43
C SER A 36 -24.95 4.46 1.45
N ALA A 37 -24.26 4.65 2.58
CA ALA A 37 -22.94 4.07 2.81
C ALA A 37 -22.94 2.52 2.72
N GLY A 38 -24.04 1.88 3.12
CA GLY A 38 -24.21 0.43 3.02
C GLY A 38 -24.35 -0.06 1.58
N GLU A 39 -25.11 0.66 0.76
CA GLU A 39 -25.22 0.39 -0.69
C GLU A 39 -23.88 0.62 -1.40
N PHE A 40 -23.16 1.70 -1.06
CA PHE A 40 -21.83 1.96 -1.59
C PHE A 40 -20.86 0.81 -1.25
N THR A 41 -20.82 0.39 0.02
CA THR A 41 -19.99 -0.76 0.48
C THR A 41 -20.34 -2.04 -0.29
N THR A 42 -21.62 -2.28 -0.55
CA THR A 42 -22.08 -3.44 -1.33
C THR A 42 -21.54 -3.39 -2.76
N ILE A 43 -21.55 -2.21 -3.40
CA ILE A 43 -21.00 -2.03 -4.74
C ILE A 43 -19.47 -2.22 -4.74
N GLU A 44 -18.75 -1.67 -3.76
CA GLU A 44 -17.30 -1.88 -3.62
C GLU A 44 -16.96 -3.36 -3.50
N ASN A 45 -17.69 -4.09 -2.65
CA ASN A 45 -17.52 -5.53 -2.45
C ASN A 45 -17.71 -6.32 -3.75
N GLN A 46 -18.68 -5.93 -4.58
CA GLN A 46 -18.91 -6.56 -5.88
C GLN A 46 -17.78 -6.27 -6.88
N VAL A 47 -17.24 -5.04 -6.90
CA VAL A 47 -16.10 -4.69 -7.75
C VAL A 47 -14.85 -5.47 -7.33
N VAL A 48 -14.54 -5.50 -6.02
CA VAL A 48 -13.42 -6.28 -5.48
C VAL A 48 -13.55 -7.76 -5.83
N THR A 49 -14.75 -8.33 -5.72
CA THR A 49 -15.00 -9.73 -6.11
C THR A 49 -14.71 -9.98 -7.59
N GLY A 50 -15.14 -9.05 -8.47
CA GLY A 50 -14.86 -9.12 -9.90
C GLY A 50 -13.36 -9.07 -10.22
N VAL A 51 -12.64 -8.16 -9.57
CA VAL A 51 -11.18 -7.98 -9.72
C VAL A 51 -10.40 -9.19 -9.24
N ILE A 52 -10.79 -9.79 -8.11
CA ILE A 52 -10.18 -11.03 -7.61
C ILE A 52 -10.42 -12.17 -8.61
N ARG A 53 -11.66 -12.31 -9.11
CA ARG A 53 -11.99 -13.35 -10.11
C ARG A 53 -11.15 -13.19 -11.37
N GLU A 54 -11.02 -11.98 -11.90
CA GLU A 54 -10.23 -11.72 -13.11
C GLU A 54 -8.74 -12.04 -12.91
N GLN A 55 -8.16 -11.66 -11.77
CA GLN A 55 -6.79 -12.06 -11.42
C GLN A 55 -6.62 -13.60 -11.40
N ILE A 56 -7.60 -14.33 -10.83
CA ILE A 56 -7.57 -15.80 -10.77
C ILE A 56 -7.70 -16.41 -12.17
N GLU A 57 -8.61 -15.90 -12.99
CA GLU A 57 -8.81 -16.34 -14.38
C GLU A 57 -7.56 -16.07 -15.24
N ALA A 58 -6.83 -14.99 -14.96
CA ALA A 58 -5.52 -14.69 -15.53
C ALA A 58 -4.38 -15.59 -15.03
N GLY A 59 -4.67 -16.51 -14.10
CA GLY A 59 -3.69 -17.48 -13.59
C GLY A 59 -2.84 -17.00 -12.42
N MET A 60 -3.20 -15.89 -11.76
CA MET A 60 -2.44 -15.39 -10.61
C MET A 60 -2.46 -16.35 -9.43
N GLU A 61 -1.27 -16.64 -8.87
CA GLU A 61 -1.14 -17.51 -7.71
C GLU A 61 -1.48 -16.80 -6.40
N VAL A 62 -1.17 -15.50 -6.34
CA VAL A 62 -1.44 -14.62 -5.20
C VAL A 62 -2.11 -13.35 -5.70
N VAL A 63 -3.34 -13.12 -5.24
CA VAL A 63 -4.17 -12.00 -5.66
C VAL A 63 -4.15 -10.86 -4.64
N THR A 64 -4.59 -9.68 -5.06
CA THR A 64 -4.87 -8.53 -4.18
C THR A 64 -6.32 -8.11 -4.32
N ASP A 65 -6.85 -7.32 -3.39
CA ASP A 65 -8.16 -6.67 -3.53
C ASP A 65 -8.16 -5.56 -4.60
N GLY A 66 -7.00 -5.32 -5.22
CA GLY A 66 -6.79 -4.37 -6.31
C GLY A 66 -6.65 -2.93 -5.84
N LEU A 67 -6.62 -2.69 -4.53
CA LEU A 67 -6.65 -1.35 -3.93
C LEU A 67 -7.88 -0.54 -4.37
N ILE A 68 -8.99 -1.24 -4.65
CA ILE A 68 -10.20 -0.62 -5.23
C ILE A 68 -10.79 0.46 -4.31
N ARG A 69 -10.72 0.22 -2.99
CA ARG A 69 -11.23 1.15 -1.98
C ARG A 69 -10.33 2.34 -1.73
N TRP A 70 -9.10 2.32 -2.25
CA TRP A 70 -8.12 3.36 -2.02
C TRP A 70 -8.44 4.55 -2.90
N TYR A 71 -8.58 5.73 -2.33
CA TYR A 71 -8.62 6.93 -3.16
C TYR A 71 -7.24 7.20 -3.75
N ASP A 72 -6.23 7.22 -2.90
CA ASP A 72 -4.81 7.36 -3.21
C ASP A 72 -3.97 6.71 -2.09
N PRO A 73 -2.70 6.34 -2.34
CA PRO A 73 -1.90 5.57 -1.39
C PRO A 73 -1.59 6.28 -0.07
N TYR A 74 -1.77 7.60 0.00
CA TYR A 74 -1.45 8.38 1.19
C TYR A 74 -2.68 8.62 2.05
N SER A 75 -3.70 9.27 1.47
CA SER A 75 -4.89 9.68 2.24
C SER A 75 -5.72 8.48 2.70
N HIS A 76 -5.68 7.37 1.94
CA HIS A 76 -6.37 6.15 2.35
C HIS A 76 -5.86 5.65 3.69
N PHE A 77 -4.55 5.68 3.91
CA PHE A 77 -3.97 5.28 5.17
C PHE A 77 -4.24 6.32 6.28
N CYS A 78 -4.16 7.60 5.95
CA CYS A 78 -4.42 8.69 6.91
C CYS A 78 -5.85 8.68 7.50
N ARG A 79 -6.85 8.11 6.81
CA ARG A 79 -8.23 8.03 7.34
C ARG A 79 -8.34 7.26 8.66
N GLY A 80 -7.40 6.34 8.91
CA GLY A 80 -7.34 5.54 10.13
C GLY A 80 -6.46 6.14 11.22
N LEU A 81 -5.99 7.37 11.05
CA LEU A 81 -5.04 8.02 11.95
C LEU A 81 -5.64 9.25 12.64
N GLU A 82 -5.24 9.47 13.88
CA GLU A 82 -5.31 10.76 14.57
C GLU A 82 -4.00 11.53 14.35
N GLY A 83 -4.04 12.85 14.52
CA GLY A 83 -2.85 13.71 14.38
C GLY A 83 -2.45 14.00 12.93
N ALA A 84 -3.31 13.66 11.96
CA ALA A 84 -3.13 13.99 10.56
C ALA A 84 -4.42 14.56 9.94
N THR A 85 -4.27 15.54 9.06
CA THR A 85 -5.31 16.07 8.19
C THR A 85 -4.89 15.94 6.73
N ILE A 86 -5.74 16.36 5.81
CA ILE A 86 -5.49 16.28 4.37
C ILE A 86 -5.49 17.69 3.77
N ASN A 87 -4.46 17.98 2.98
CA ASN A 87 -4.31 19.21 2.21
C ASN A 87 -4.63 18.96 0.72
N GLY A 88 -4.09 19.78 -0.18
CA GLY A 88 -4.29 19.70 -1.61
C GLY A 88 -3.69 18.45 -2.28
N LEU A 89 -3.86 18.43 -3.61
CA LEU A 89 -3.37 17.35 -4.46
C LEU A 89 -1.94 17.61 -4.90
N LEU A 90 -1.11 16.58 -4.79
CA LEU A 90 0.24 16.55 -5.37
C LEU A 90 0.36 15.41 -6.38
N ARG A 91 1.21 15.62 -7.38
CA ARG A 91 1.52 14.59 -8.37
C ARG A 91 2.26 13.42 -7.69
N LEU A 92 1.83 12.20 -7.97
CA LEU A 92 2.45 10.98 -7.45
C LEU A 92 3.68 10.65 -8.31
N PHE A 93 4.87 10.97 -7.80
CA PHE A 93 6.15 10.78 -8.51
C PHE A 93 6.09 11.36 -9.94
N ASP A 94 6.67 10.67 -10.94
CA ASP A 94 6.63 11.11 -12.33
C ASP A 94 5.39 10.60 -13.10
N THR A 95 4.39 10.06 -12.40
CA THR A 95 3.15 9.57 -13.01
C THR A 95 2.16 10.71 -13.29
N ASN A 96 1.11 10.48 -14.07
CA ASN A 96 0.02 11.45 -14.26
C ASN A 96 -1.12 11.29 -13.21
N VAL A 97 -0.84 10.62 -12.10
CA VAL A 97 -1.77 10.41 -10.99
C VAL A 97 -1.45 11.38 -9.86
N TYR A 98 -2.45 11.71 -9.04
CA TYR A 98 -2.30 12.63 -7.91
C TYR A 98 -2.71 11.93 -6.61
N PHE A 99 -2.10 12.33 -5.51
CA PHE A 99 -2.48 11.93 -4.16
C PHE A 99 -2.83 13.15 -3.31
N ARG A 100 -3.69 12.95 -2.32
CA ARG A 100 -4.01 13.96 -1.31
C ARG A 100 -2.92 14.00 -0.26
N GLN A 101 -2.25 15.14 -0.15
CA GLN A 101 -1.10 15.28 0.72
C GLN A 101 -1.52 15.27 2.20
N PRO A 102 -0.98 14.35 3.03
CA PRO A 102 -1.19 14.41 4.46
C PRO A 102 -0.47 15.59 5.10
N VAL A 103 -1.09 16.19 6.11
CA VAL A 103 -0.46 17.17 7.00
C VAL A 103 -0.49 16.60 8.41
N VAL A 104 0.68 16.33 8.96
CA VAL A 104 0.82 15.77 10.30
C VAL A 104 0.89 16.92 11.29
N THR A 105 -0.24 17.16 11.96
CA THR A 105 -0.48 18.29 12.88
C THR A 105 -0.25 17.93 14.35
N GLY A 106 0.04 16.67 14.65
CA GLY A 106 0.45 16.22 15.97
C GLY A 106 0.98 14.78 15.97
N PRO A 107 1.23 14.19 17.14
CA PRO A 107 1.63 12.80 17.25
C PRO A 107 0.61 11.87 16.57
N ILE A 108 1.06 11.07 15.61
CA ILE A 108 0.17 10.14 14.91
C ILE A 108 -0.20 8.97 15.81
N ARG A 109 -1.50 8.64 15.85
CA ARG A 109 -2.03 7.50 16.59
C ARG A 109 -3.02 6.75 15.71
N ARG A 110 -3.07 5.44 15.88
CA ARG A 110 -4.04 4.61 15.18
C ARG A 110 -5.43 4.81 15.79
N LYS A 111 -6.38 5.23 14.97
CA LYS A 111 -7.82 5.32 15.31
C LYS A 111 -8.54 4.01 15.03
N ALA A 112 -8.26 3.41 13.87
CA ALA A 112 -8.88 2.18 13.40
C ALA A 112 -7.97 1.46 12.40
N SER A 113 -8.25 0.18 12.15
CA SER A 113 -7.64 -0.52 11.03
C SER A 113 -8.15 0.04 9.71
N VAL A 114 -7.25 0.21 8.75
CA VAL A 114 -7.57 0.68 7.41
C VAL A 114 -7.67 -0.50 6.44
N ILE A 115 -6.77 -1.48 6.59
CA ILE A 115 -6.53 -2.56 5.63
C ILE A 115 -7.12 -3.88 6.11
N LEU A 116 -7.20 -4.14 7.43
CA LEU A 116 -7.73 -5.41 7.93
C LEU A 116 -9.15 -5.72 7.43
N PRO A 117 -10.13 -4.81 7.50
CA PRO A 117 -11.48 -5.12 7.03
C PRO A 117 -11.52 -5.38 5.52
N GLU A 118 -10.66 -4.69 4.77
CA GLU A 118 -10.54 -4.84 3.31
C GLU A 118 -9.96 -6.22 2.95
N TYR A 119 -8.92 -6.61 3.68
CA TYR A 119 -8.26 -7.92 3.58
C TYR A 119 -9.19 -9.07 3.99
N GLU A 120 -9.89 -8.95 5.11
CA GLU A 120 -10.83 -9.99 5.58
C GLU A 120 -11.94 -10.24 4.55
N PHE A 121 -12.50 -9.18 3.97
CA PHE A 121 -13.46 -9.32 2.89
C PHE A 121 -12.84 -10.00 1.67
N ALA A 122 -11.70 -9.52 1.17
CA ALA A 122 -11.04 -10.08 0.00
C ALA A 122 -10.68 -11.55 0.20
N ARG A 123 -10.18 -11.92 1.38
CA ARG A 123 -9.91 -13.32 1.77
C ARG A 123 -11.18 -14.16 1.77
N SER A 124 -12.30 -13.61 2.22
CA SER A 124 -13.56 -14.37 2.31
C SER A 124 -14.15 -14.77 0.95
N VAL A 125 -13.81 -14.02 -0.11
CA VAL A 125 -14.31 -14.25 -1.48
C VAL A 125 -13.27 -14.86 -2.42
N SER A 126 -12.02 -15.07 -1.96
CA SER A 126 -10.93 -15.60 -2.79
C SER A 126 -10.60 -17.06 -2.44
N PRO A 127 -10.59 -17.99 -3.40
CA PRO A 127 -10.02 -19.33 -3.20
C PRO A 127 -8.48 -19.35 -3.24
N ARG A 128 -7.83 -18.25 -3.64
CA ARG A 128 -6.36 -18.09 -3.67
C ARG A 128 -5.88 -17.26 -2.47
N PRO A 129 -4.61 -17.42 -2.04
CA PRO A 129 -4.00 -16.51 -1.09
C PRO A 129 -4.14 -15.05 -1.51
N VAL A 130 -4.59 -14.21 -0.57
CA VAL A 130 -4.70 -12.76 -0.75
C VAL A 130 -3.51 -12.08 -0.09
N LYS A 131 -2.87 -11.16 -0.81
CA LYS A 131 -1.75 -10.33 -0.33
C LYS A 131 -2.24 -8.91 -0.08
N PRO A 132 -2.37 -8.46 1.19
CA PRO A 132 -2.63 -7.07 1.50
C PRO A 132 -1.43 -6.20 1.11
N VAL A 133 -1.72 -4.95 0.75
CA VAL A 133 -0.71 -3.95 0.38
C VAL A 133 -0.83 -2.77 1.35
N LEU A 134 0.30 -2.21 1.75
CA LEU A 134 0.39 -1.03 2.58
C LEU A 134 1.37 -0.06 1.93
N THR A 135 1.05 1.24 1.94
CA THR A 135 2.05 2.27 1.70
C THR A 135 3.01 2.28 2.89
N GLY A 136 4.30 2.15 2.62
CA GLY A 136 5.31 1.98 3.64
C GLY A 136 5.56 3.24 4.50
N PRO A 137 6.11 3.04 5.70
CA PRO A 137 6.33 4.12 6.67
C PRO A 137 7.20 5.27 6.13
N TYR A 138 8.25 4.96 5.37
CA TYR A 138 9.16 5.97 4.84
C TYR A 138 8.48 6.80 3.76
N THR A 139 7.79 6.14 2.82
CA THR A 139 7.05 6.78 1.74
C THR A 139 5.93 7.67 2.28
N LEU A 140 5.16 7.20 3.27
CA LEU A 140 4.14 8.00 3.97
C LEU A 140 4.75 9.25 4.59
N ALA A 141 5.87 9.12 5.30
CA ALA A 141 6.54 10.25 5.92
C ALA A 141 7.04 11.28 4.90
N ARG A 142 7.68 10.83 3.80
CA ARG A 142 8.20 11.69 2.74
C ARG A 142 7.11 12.45 1.98
N GLY A 143 5.92 11.86 1.85
CA GLY A 143 4.78 12.53 1.21
C GLY A 143 3.98 13.43 2.13
N SER A 144 4.34 13.54 3.43
CA SER A 144 3.58 14.31 4.42
C SER A 144 4.23 15.67 4.72
N ILE A 145 3.41 16.68 5.00
CA ILE A 145 3.85 17.95 5.60
C ILE A 145 3.95 17.76 7.11
N LEU A 146 4.99 18.32 7.74
CA LEU A 146 5.19 18.30 9.19
C LEU A 146 4.80 19.65 9.80
N GLU A 147 3.70 19.68 10.56
CA GLU A 147 3.25 20.87 11.33
C GLU A 147 3.13 20.58 12.84
N GLY A 148 3.22 19.30 13.23
CA GLY A 148 2.82 18.79 14.55
C GLY A 148 3.93 18.44 15.54
N GLY A 149 5.13 19.00 15.37
CA GLY A 149 6.23 18.83 16.34
C GLY A 149 7.20 17.68 16.05
N TYR A 150 6.99 16.88 15.00
CA TYR A 150 8.03 16.00 14.46
C TYR A 150 9.15 16.83 13.82
N ARG A 151 10.41 16.51 14.11
CA ARG A 151 11.56 17.33 13.68
C ARG A 151 12.08 16.98 12.29
N SER A 152 11.75 15.79 11.79
CA SER A 152 12.18 15.32 10.46
C SER A 152 11.24 14.25 9.91
N ALA A 153 11.31 14.04 8.60
CA ALA A 153 10.65 12.92 7.95
C ALA A 153 11.13 11.56 8.51
N HIS A 154 12.35 11.47 9.04
CA HIS A 154 12.87 10.24 9.65
C HIS A 154 12.16 9.91 10.96
N GLU A 155 11.97 10.92 11.81
CA GLU A 155 11.21 10.76 13.07
C GLU A 155 9.77 10.35 12.78
N LEU A 156 9.16 10.98 11.77
CA LEU A 156 7.82 10.66 11.33
C LEU A 156 7.73 9.24 10.71
N ALA A 157 8.74 8.80 9.95
CA ALA A 157 8.77 7.44 9.40
C ALA A 157 8.76 6.37 10.49
N LEU A 158 9.51 6.57 11.58
CA LEU A 158 9.48 5.66 12.73
C LEU A 158 8.12 5.67 13.44
N ALA A 159 7.46 6.83 13.54
CA ALA A 159 6.10 6.89 14.08
C ALA A 159 5.10 6.15 13.19
N TYR A 160 5.19 6.28 11.86
CA TYR A 160 4.35 5.53 10.93
C TYR A 160 4.64 4.03 11.04
N ALA A 161 5.91 3.64 11.20
CA ALA A 161 6.30 2.25 11.37
C ALA A 161 5.64 1.62 12.60
N LEU A 162 5.56 2.32 13.73
CA LEU A 162 4.88 1.84 14.93
C LEU A 162 3.38 1.60 14.68
N VAL A 163 2.71 2.49 13.95
CA VAL A 163 1.29 2.32 13.61
C VAL A 163 1.10 1.16 12.63
N LEU A 164 1.92 1.08 11.59
CA LEU A 164 1.88 0.02 10.59
C LEU A 164 2.22 -1.35 11.16
N ALA A 165 3.10 -1.42 12.16
CA ALA A 165 3.43 -2.67 12.85
C ALA A 165 2.19 -3.31 13.51
N VAL A 166 1.30 -2.50 14.08
CA VAL A 166 0.01 -2.97 14.61
C VAL A 166 -0.89 -3.53 13.50
N GLU A 167 -0.98 -2.83 12.37
CA GLU A 167 -1.75 -3.28 11.21
C GLU A 167 -1.22 -4.61 10.65
N VAL A 168 0.10 -4.72 10.51
CA VAL A 168 0.80 -5.93 10.04
C VAL A 168 0.56 -7.12 10.97
N ARG A 169 0.61 -6.91 12.29
CA ARG A 169 0.26 -7.97 13.26
C ARG A 169 -1.16 -8.48 13.08
N GLU A 170 -2.11 -7.57 12.91
CA GLU A 170 -3.52 -7.94 12.76
C GLU A 170 -3.75 -8.68 11.44
N LEU A 171 -3.17 -8.22 10.33
CA LEU A 171 -3.22 -8.91 9.04
C LEU A 171 -2.61 -10.32 9.12
N SER A 172 -1.45 -10.45 9.78
CA SER A 172 -0.80 -11.74 10.02
C SER A 172 -1.70 -12.69 10.82
N ARG A 173 -2.32 -12.21 11.90
CA ARG A 173 -3.28 -12.99 12.71
C ARG A 173 -4.54 -13.36 11.93
N ALA A 174 -4.98 -12.51 11.02
CA ALA A 174 -6.07 -12.79 10.09
C ALA A 174 -5.66 -13.72 8.93
N GLY A 175 -4.43 -14.25 8.94
CA GLY A 175 -3.95 -15.29 8.03
C GLY A 175 -3.23 -14.79 6.79
N ALA A 176 -2.83 -13.51 6.73
CA ALA A 176 -2.03 -13.01 5.62
C ALA A 176 -0.65 -13.70 5.62
N GLN A 177 -0.32 -14.38 4.53
CA GLN A 177 0.96 -15.11 4.40
C GLN A 177 2.08 -14.23 3.86
N LEU A 178 1.73 -13.27 3.01
CA LEU A 178 2.62 -12.30 2.40
C LEU A 178 1.98 -10.93 2.50
N ILE A 179 2.72 -9.93 3.00
CA ILE A 179 2.25 -8.55 3.14
C ILE A 179 3.19 -7.67 2.34
N GLN A 180 2.63 -6.90 1.40
CA GLN A 180 3.40 -5.97 0.58
C GLN A 180 3.49 -4.60 1.25
N ILE A 181 4.70 -4.04 1.27
CA ILE A 181 5.00 -2.69 1.75
C ILE A 181 5.60 -1.91 0.58
N ASP A 182 4.86 -0.92 0.09
CA ASP A 182 5.28 -0.08 -1.03
C ASP A 182 6.16 1.06 -0.54
N GLU A 183 7.43 1.09 -0.96
CA GLU A 183 8.40 2.12 -0.58
C GLU A 183 9.05 2.85 -1.77
N PRO A 184 8.30 3.34 -2.77
CA PRO A 184 8.88 3.99 -3.95
C PRO A 184 9.68 5.26 -3.63
N ALA A 185 9.43 5.93 -2.50
CA ALA A 185 10.14 7.16 -2.16
C ALA A 185 11.64 6.96 -1.94
N ILE A 186 12.08 5.79 -1.47
CA ILE A 186 13.50 5.53 -1.18
C ILE A 186 14.38 5.59 -2.42
N VAL A 187 13.81 5.30 -3.59
CA VAL A 187 14.54 5.31 -4.86
C VAL A 187 15.04 6.71 -5.23
N ARG A 188 14.35 7.77 -4.75
CA ARG A 188 14.77 9.18 -4.94
C ARG A 188 15.62 9.72 -3.79
N HIS A 189 15.70 8.97 -2.70
CA HIS A 189 16.36 9.37 -1.45
C HIS A 189 17.22 8.23 -0.88
N PRO A 190 18.16 7.68 -1.68
CA PRO A 190 18.96 6.53 -1.25
C PRO A 190 19.82 6.81 -0.02
N GLU A 191 20.12 8.07 0.27
CA GLU A 191 20.78 8.50 1.50
C GLU A 191 20.04 8.11 2.78
N ASP A 192 18.73 7.87 2.70
CA ASP A 192 17.87 7.53 3.83
C ASP A 192 17.67 6.01 4.02
N LEU A 193 18.47 5.16 3.37
CA LEU A 193 18.31 3.70 3.45
C LEU A 193 18.34 3.17 4.89
N ASN A 194 19.16 3.76 5.75
CA ASN A 194 19.23 3.42 7.18
C ASN A 194 17.90 3.71 7.92
N VAL A 195 17.16 4.73 7.49
CA VAL A 195 15.86 5.08 8.05
C VAL A 195 14.80 4.09 7.60
N LEU A 196 14.82 3.72 6.31
CA LEU A 196 13.97 2.67 5.78
C LEU A 196 14.22 1.34 6.50
N GLU A 197 15.48 0.95 6.67
CA GLU A 197 15.87 -0.27 7.39
C GLU A 197 15.31 -0.27 8.82
N ALA A 198 15.50 0.82 9.56
CA ALA A 198 14.99 0.94 10.92
C ALA A 198 13.46 0.85 10.99
N ALA A 199 12.76 1.50 10.04
CA ALA A 199 11.31 1.46 9.95
C ALA A 199 10.79 0.06 9.61
N LEU A 200 11.39 -0.62 8.64
CA LEU A 200 11.06 -2.00 8.28
C LEU A 200 11.36 -2.97 9.41
N ALA A 201 12.44 -2.77 10.18
CA ALA A 201 12.74 -3.58 11.36
C ALA A 201 11.65 -3.46 12.44
N VAL A 202 11.09 -2.25 12.65
CA VAL A 202 9.96 -2.04 13.57
C VAL A 202 8.72 -2.79 13.09
N VAL A 203 8.37 -2.66 11.80
CA VAL A 203 7.22 -3.36 11.22
C VAL A 203 7.40 -4.88 11.25
N GLY A 204 8.60 -5.35 10.91
CA GLY A 204 8.97 -6.76 10.84
C GLY A 204 8.90 -7.49 12.19
N ARG A 205 9.13 -6.81 13.31
CA ARG A 205 8.98 -7.42 14.66
C ARG A 205 7.56 -7.91 14.94
N GLU A 206 6.56 -7.28 14.33
CA GLU A 206 5.15 -7.55 14.57
C GLU A 206 4.54 -8.47 13.49
N ARG A 207 5.32 -8.90 12.48
CA ARG A 207 4.82 -9.69 11.34
C ARG A 207 4.37 -11.11 11.68
N GLY A 208 4.76 -11.65 12.83
CA GLY A 208 4.47 -13.04 13.20
C GLY A 208 4.97 -14.03 12.13
N ALA A 209 4.08 -14.88 11.61
CA ALA A 209 4.43 -15.86 10.58
C ALA A 209 4.39 -15.29 9.15
N ALA A 210 3.82 -14.10 8.94
CA ALA A 210 3.74 -13.48 7.63
C ALA A 210 5.14 -13.10 7.12
N ARG A 211 5.32 -13.17 5.80
CA ARG A 211 6.48 -12.64 5.09
C ARG A 211 6.22 -11.20 4.66
N LEU A 212 7.22 -10.34 4.75
CA LEU A 212 7.18 -8.99 4.20
C LEU A 212 7.80 -8.96 2.80
N LEU A 213 7.09 -8.32 1.87
CA LEU A 213 7.55 -8.01 0.52
C LEU A 213 7.76 -6.49 0.44
N LEU A 214 9.00 -6.05 0.28
CA LEU A 214 9.30 -4.65 -0.03
C LEU A 214 9.14 -4.44 -1.54
N HIS A 215 8.23 -3.56 -1.94
CA HIS A 215 7.99 -3.27 -3.35
C HIS A 215 8.45 -1.85 -3.70
N LEU A 216 9.27 -1.75 -4.76
CA LEU A 216 9.91 -0.53 -5.22
C LEU A 216 9.54 -0.30 -6.69
N SER A 217 9.16 0.93 -7.01
CA SER A 217 8.72 1.34 -8.35
C SER A 217 9.03 2.82 -8.61
N PHE A 218 8.82 3.26 -9.85
CA PHE A 218 8.95 4.67 -10.28
C PHE A 218 10.38 5.26 -10.24
N GLY A 219 11.39 4.39 -10.33
CA GLY A 219 12.79 4.80 -10.47
C GLY A 219 13.75 3.62 -10.63
N ASP A 220 15.00 3.91 -10.98
CA ASP A 220 16.06 2.91 -11.15
C ASP A 220 16.57 2.43 -9.79
N VAL A 221 16.31 1.16 -9.46
CA VAL A 221 16.76 0.53 -8.21
C VAL A 221 18.09 -0.20 -8.34
N ALA A 222 18.66 -0.29 -9.55
CA ALA A 222 19.92 -1.02 -9.78
C ALA A 222 21.08 -0.53 -8.87
N PRO A 223 21.26 0.78 -8.61
CA PRO A 223 22.30 1.25 -7.69
C PRO A 223 22.12 0.78 -6.24
N LEU A 224 20.89 0.51 -5.81
CA LEU A 224 20.54 0.15 -4.44
C LEU A 224 20.45 -1.36 -4.23
N TYR A 225 20.47 -2.16 -5.30
CA TYR A 225 20.13 -3.58 -5.27
C TYR A 225 20.92 -4.39 -4.22
N ARG A 226 22.19 -4.08 -3.99
CA ARG A 226 23.01 -4.76 -2.97
C ARG A 226 22.55 -4.44 -1.55
N ASP A 227 22.29 -3.16 -1.26
CA ASP A 227 21.85 -2.73 0.06
C ASP A 227 20.43 -3.20 0.36
N LEU A 228 19.56 -3.22 -0.66
CA LEU A 228 18.19 -3.70 -0.55
C LEU A 228 18.10 -5.17 -0.12
N GLN A 229 19.08 -6.01 -0.48
CA GLN A 229 19.13 -7.42 -0.08
C GLN A 229 19.43 -7.61 1.41
N ALA A 230 20.02 -6.62 2.07
CA ALA A 230 20.32 -6.66 3.50
C ALA A 230 19.15 -6.20 4.38
N LEU A 231 18.11 -5.60 3.78
CA LEU A 231 16.95 -5.10 4.52
C LEU A 231 16.16 -6.25 5.17
N PRO A 232 15.49 -6.01 6.32
CA PRO A 232 14.81 -7.03 7.11
C PRO A 232 13.45 -7.43 6.52
N VAL A 233 13.44 -7.91 5.28
CA VAL A 233 12.26 -8.37 4.52
C VAL A 233 12.54 -9.69 3.82
N GLU A 234 11.52 -10.50 3.59
CA GLU A 234 11.66 -11.84 3.02
C GLU A 234 11.48 -11.89 1.49
N ALA A 235 11.13 -10.77 0.86
CA ALA A 235 11.02 -10.66 -0.58
C ALA A 235 11.21 -9.21 -1.05
N LEU A 236 11.75 -9.06 -2.27
CA LEU A 236 11.87 -7.79 -2.98
C LEU A 236 11.01 -7.84 -4.25
N GLY A 237 10.17 -6.83 -4.44
CA GLY A 237 9.47 -6.54 -5.68
C GLY A 237 10.16 -5.37 -6.36
N LEU A 238 10.80 -5.62 -7.50
CA LEU A 238 11.64 -4.65 -8.19
C LEU A 238 11.08 -4.34 -9.58
N ASP A 239 11.12 -3.06 -9.94
CA ASP A 239 10.69 -2.58 -11.25
C ASP A 239 11.83 -2.68 -12.29
N PHE A 240 11.75 -3.70 -13.15
CA PHE A 240 12.70 -3.91 -14.24
C PHE A 240 12.49 -2.98 -15.44
N THR A 241 11.35 -2.28 -15.51
CA THR A 241 11.06 -1.36 -16.63
C THR A 241 11.79 -0.04 -16.47
N TYR A 242 11.86 0.47 -15.23
CA TYR A 242 12.65 1.65 -14.88
C TYR A 242 14.12 1.34 -14.56
N SER A 243 14.48 0.06 -14.42
CA SER A 243 15.83 -0.37 -14.01
C SER A 243 16.50 -1.25 -15.07
N PRO A 244 16.88 -0.72 -16.24
CA PRO A 244 17.36 -1.52 -17.38
C PRO A 244 18.68 -2.26 -17.09
N LYS A 245 19.44 -1.83 -16.07
CA LYS A 245 20.70 -2.48 -15.65
C LYS A 245 20.50 -3.55 -14.57
N LEU A 246 19.33 -3.62 -13.95
CA LEU A 246 19.03 -4.55 -12.86
C LEU A 246 19.21 -6.03 -13.26
N PRO A 247 18.81 -6.50 -14.46
CA PRO A 247 19.02 -7.90 -14.85
C PRO A 247 20.47 -8.38 -14.80
N ALA A 248 21.44 -7.49 -14.95
CA ALA A 248 22.86 -7.85 -14.92
C ALA A 248 23.42 -8.00 -13.49
N LEU A 249 22.62 -7.69 -12.46
CA LEU A 249 23.04 -7.72 -11.06
C LEU A 249 22.49 -8.93 -10.28
N ILE A 250 21.53 -9.66 -10.83
CA ILE A 250 20.81 -10.78 -10.20
C ILE A 250 21.43 -12.12 -10.58
#